data_AF-A0A7C3QIW3-F1
#
_entry.id   AF-A0A7C3QIW3-F1
#
_cell.length_a   1.000
_cell.length_b   1.000
_cell.length_c   1.000
_cell.angle_alpha   90.00
_cell.angle_beta   90.00
_cell.angle_gamma   90.00
#
_symmetry.space_group_name_H-M   'P 1'
#
loop_
_entity.id
_entity.type
_entity.pdbx_description
1 polymer ?
#
loop_
_entity_poly.entity_id
_entity_poly.type
_entity_poly.pdbx_seq_one_letter_code
_entity_poly.pdbx_strand_id
1 'polypeptide(L)'
;NRMEAELLAEIQRVDREYTGRSDTAKGLAKMPHVNELQALRAQYGRNLHTCSHGESFLELFQSRLQPGGLYLLDEPETPLSPMRQLTLLSMLKQMTAQECQFIIATHSPILMAFPDAQILSFDFTPIQTAAYEELEHVTLTRSFLNNPDQYLRHL
;
A
#
# COMPACT_ATOMS: atom_id res chain seq x y z
N ASN A 1 -17.78 16.03 4.99
CA ASN A 1 -16.67 15.68 4.06
C ASN A 1 -17.22 14.72 3.02
N ARG A 2 -17.01 14.94 1.70
CA ARG A 2 -17.68 14.17 0.63
C ARG A 2 -17.34 12.67 0.68
N MET A 3 -16.07 12.36 0.96
CA MET A 3 -15.54 11.00 1.07
C MET A 3 -16.12 10.23 2.28
N GLU A 4 -16.41 10.91 3.40
CA GLU A 4 -17.07 10.28 4.55
C GLU A 4 -18.50 9.85 4.21
N ALA A 5 -19.22 10.69 3.45
CA ALA A 5 -20.58 10.38 3.02
C ALA A 5 -20.63 9.20 2.05
N GLU A 6 -19.64 9.08 1.15
CA GLU A 6 -19.48 7.96 0.24
C GLU A 6 -19.23 6.64 0.99
N LEU A 7 -18.31 6.62 1.97
CA LEU A 7 -18.05 5.43 2.81
C LEU A 7 -19.25 5.01 3.64
N LEU A 8 -20.00 5.98 4.19
CA LEU A 8 -21.24 5.69 4.92
C LEU A 8 -22.33 5.12 4.01
N ALA A 9 -22.46 5.62 2.79
CA ALA A 9 -23.39 5.08 1.80
C ALA A 9 -23.03 3.63 1.43
N GLU A 10 -21.73 3.35 1.30
CA GLU A 10 -21.23 2.01 0.97
C GLU A 10 -21.49 0.99 2.09
N ILE A 11 -21.27 1.40 3.34
CA ILE A 11 -21.63 0.59 4.52
C ILE A 11 -23.13 0.28 4.54
N GLN A 12 -23.98 1.27 4.24
CA GLN A 12 -25.42 1.08 4.16
C GLN A 12 -25.85 0.22 2.97
N ARG A 13 -25.11 0.27 1.86
CA ARG A 13 -25.33 -0.59 0.69
C ARG A 13 -25.09 -2.05 1.06
N VAL A 14 -23.96 -2.34 1.70
CA VAL A 14 -23.66 -3.69 2.22
C VAL A 14 -24.73 -4.16 3.19
N ASP A 15 -25.23 -3.27 4.07
CA ASP A 15 -26.31 -3.62 4.99
C ASP A 15 -27.60 -4.07 4.30
N ARG A 16 -27.92 -3.48 3.13
CA ARG A 16 -29.10 -3.80 2.33
C ARG A 16 -28.91 -5.04 1.46
N GLU A 17 -27.78 -5.15 0.77
CA GLU A 17 -27.50 -6.25 -0.16
C GLU A 17 -27.31 -7.59 0.57
N TYR A 18 -26.80 -7.56 1.80
CA TYR A 18 -26.57 -8.77 2.61
C TYR A 18 -27.73 -9.08 3.57
N THR A 19 -28.91 -8.50 3.34
CA THR A 19 -30.11 -8.81 4.14
C THR A 19 -30.47 -10.29 3.96
N GLY A 20 -30.45 -11.07 5.06
CA GLY A 20 -30.73 -12.51 5.04
C GLY A 20 -29.49 -13.42 4.84
N ARG A 21 -28.28 -12.85 4.74
CA ARG A 21 -27.02 -13.61 4.80
C ARG A 21 -26.55 -13.78 6.25
N SER A 22 -25.59 -14.67 6.47
CA SER A 22 -25.00 -14.85 7.80
C SER A 22 -24.28 -13.57 8.26
N ASP A 23 -24.30 -13.33 9.57
CA ASP A 23 -23.63 -12.17 10.18
C ASP A 23 -22.13 -12.12 9.85
N THR A 24 -21.50 -13.28 9.67
CA THR A 24 -20.10 -13.41 9.26
C THR A 24 -19.85 -12.86 7.86
N ALA A 25 -20.67 -13.24 6.88
CA ALA A 25 -20.52 -12.78 5.49
C ALA A 25 -20.78 -11.27 5.36
N LYS A 26 -21.81 -10.79 6.07
CA LYS A 26 -22.12 -9.37 6.18
C LYS A 26 -20.98 -8.59 6.84
N GLY A 27 -20.39 -9.15 7.90
CA GLY A 27 -19.23 -8.60 8.58
C GLY A 27 -18.03 -8.46 7.64
N LEU A 28 -17.64 -9.52 6.94
CA LEU A 28 -16.50 -9.51 6.01
C LEU A 28 -16.66 -8.48 4.88
N ALA A 29 -17.86 -8.33 4.32
CA ALA A 29 -18.12 -7.34 3.27
C ALA A 29 -18.12 -5.89 3.78
N LYS A 30 -18.57 -5.67 5.02
CA LYS A 30 -18.69 -4.34 5.63
C LYS A 30 -17.39 -3.84 6.25
N MET A 31 -16.53 -4.76 6.71
CA MET A 31 -15.34 -4.44 7.49
C MET A 31 -14.34 -3.50 6.79
N PRO A 32 -14.05 -3.64 5.48
CA PRO A 32 -13.14 -2.74 4.76
C PRO A 32 -13.60 -1.27 4.85
N HIS A 33 -14.88 -1.02 4.57
CA HIS A 33 -15.46 0.33 4.57
C HIS A 33 -15.58 0.92 5.97
N VAL A 34 -15.93 0.10 6.97
CA VAL A 34 -15.95 0.53 8.39
C VAL A 34 -14.56 0.93 8.85
N ASN A 35 -13.54 0.15 8.50
CA ASN A 35 -12.17 0.46 8.87
C ASN A 35 -11.67 1.74 8.18
N GLU A 36 -12.03 1.95 6.91
CA GLU A 36 -11.67 3.16 6.15
C GLU A 36 -12.37 4.40 6.71
N LEU A 37 -13.65 4.28 7.07
CA LEU A 37 -14.40 5.33 7.75
C LEU A 37 -13.80 5.67 9.13
N GLN A 38 -13.36 4.65 9.89
CA GLN A 38 -12.68 4.87 11.16
C GLN A 38 -11.31 5.55 10.97
N ALA A 39 -10.55 5.18 9.95
CA ALA A 39 -9.29 5.84 9.61
C ALA A 39 -9.50 7.30 9.22
N LEU A 40 -10.51 7.58 8.38
CA LEU A 40 -10.90 8.94 8.01
C LEU A 40 -11.34 9.74 9.25
N ARG A 41 -12.16 9.17 10.12
CA ARG A 41 -12.58 9.83 11.37
C ARG A 41 -11.44 10.05 12.35
N ALA A 42 -10.47 9.13 12.42
CA ALA A 42 -9.26 9.30 13.21
C ALA A 42 -8.39 10.45 12.66
N GLN A 43 -8.34 10.58 11.33
CA GLN A 43 -7.68 11.69 10.64
C GLN A 43 -8.34 13.03 10.94
N TYR A 44 -9.68 13.14 10.99
CA TYR A 44 -10.38 14.42 11.23
C TYR A 44 -10.71 14.71 12.71
N GLY A 45 -10.78 13.70 13.57
CA GLY A 45 -11.23 13.81 14.97
C GLY A 45 -10.11 13.94 16.01
N ARG A 46 -8.87 13.62 15.66
CA ARG A 46 -7.70 14.00 16.47
C ARG A 46 -7.19 15.34 15.96
N ASN A 47 -6.93 16.27 16.88
CA ASN A 47 -6.19 17.50 16.62
C ASN A 47 -4.97 17.22 15.71
N LEU A 48 -5.13 17.61 14.43
CA LEU A 48 -4.25 17.41 13.30
C LEU A 48 -3.01 18.31 13.37
N HIS A 49 -2.24 18.24 14.45
CA HIS A 49 -0.97 18.97 14.54
C HIS A 49 0.27 18.11 14.73
N THR A 50 0.19 16.77 14.81
CA THR A 50 1.41 15.97 15.09
C THR A 50 1.58 14.62 14.37
N CYS A 51 0.61 14.08 13.63
CA CYS A 51 0.85 12.85 12.84
C CYS A 51 0.62 13.08 11.34
N SER A 52 1.65 12.91 10.51
CA SER A 52 1.55 13.06 9.05
C SER A 52 0.91 11.83 8.40
N HIS A 53 -0.08 12.02 7.52
CA HIS A 53 -0.81 11.05 6.67
C HIS A 53 -0.28 9.59 6.57
N GLY A 54 0.97 9.36 6.17
CA GLY A 54 1.57 8.01 6.13
C GLY A 54 1.93 7.33 7.47
N GLU A 55 1.82 7.98 8.64
CA GLU A 55 1.99 7.31 9.95
C GLU A 55 0.76 6.46 10.26
N SER A 56 -0.42 7.02 10.04
CA SER A 56 -1.70 6.33 10.18
C SER A 56 -1.81 5.12 9.25
N PHE A 57 -1.20 5.17 8.06
CA PHE A 57 -1.15 4.03 7.14
C PHE A 57 -0.32 2.87 7.72
N LEU A 58 0.89 3.15 8.22
CA LEU A 58 1.78 2.11 8.75
C LEU A 58 1.21 1.47 10.01
N GLU A 59 0.63 2.26 10.92
CA GLU A 59 -0.05 1.72 12.11
C GLU A 59 -1.23 0.83 11.74
N LEU A 60 -2.06 1.28 10.79
CA LEU A 60 -3.20 0.50 10.31
C LEU A 60 -2.75 -0.77 9.58
N PHE A 61 -1.69 -0.68 8.77
CA PHE A 61 -1.11 -1.84 8.09
C PHE A 61 -0.61 -2.85 9.12
N GLN A 62 0.18 -2.42 10.11
CA GLN A 62 0.67 -3.28 11.19
C GLN A 62 -0.46 -3.98 11.94
N SER A 63 -1.53 -3.25 12.27
CA SER A 63 -2.66 -3.79 13.04
C SER A 63 -3.41 -4.93 12.34
N ARG A 64 -3.26 -5.06 11.01
CA ARG A 64 -3.94 -6.06 10.18
C ARG A 64 -3.06 -7.26 9.83
N LEU A 65 -1.75 -7.17 10.10
CA LEU A 65 -0.82 -8.26 9.83
C LEU A 65 -1.00 -9.35 10.90
N GLN A 66 -1.07 -10.59 10.43
CA GLN A 66 -1.19 -11.79 11.23
C GLN A 66 -0.14 -12.79 10.73
N PRO A 67 0.53 -13.52 11.64
CA PRO A 67 1.48 -14.56 11.26
C PRO A 67 0.87 -15.57 10.28
N GLY A 68 1.65 -16.00 9.29
CA GLY A 68 1.21 -16.94 8.25
C GLY A 68 0.23 -16.36 7.22
N GLY A 69 0.01 -15.04 7.19
CA GLY A 69 -0.93 -14.41 6.27
C GLY A 69 -0.37 -14.21 4.85
N LEU A 70 -1.26 -14.20 3.85
CA LEU A 70 -0.96 -13.78 2.48
C LEU A 70 -1.58 -12.41 2.22
N TYR A 71 -0.74 -11.45 1.79
CA TYR A 71 -1.14 -10.07 1.57
C TYR A 71 -0.90 -9.66 0.13
N LEU A 72 -1.92 -9.04 -0.47
CA LEU A 72 -1.86 -8.41 -1.79
C LEU A 72 -1.88 -6.90 -1.58
N LEU A 73 -0.84 -6.22 -2.05
CA LEU A 73 -0.70 -4.76 -1.93
C LEU A 73 -0.59 -4.15 -3.32
N ASP A 74 -1.37 -3.11 -3.55
CA ASP A 74 -1.36 -2.36 -4.79
C ASP A 74 -0.91 -0.93 -4.48
N GLU A 75 0.23 -0.54 -5.05
CA GLU A 75 0.91 0.75 -4.87
C GLU A 75 0.94 1.24 -3.41
N PRO A 76 1.44 0.45 -2.43
CA PRO A 76 1.46 0.85 -1.03
C PRO A 76 2.37 2.07 -0.76
N GLU A 77 3.20 2.49 -1.71
CA GLU A 77 4.04 3.68 -1.65
C GLU A 77 3.27 5.00 -1.83
N THR A 78 2.08 5.00 -2.42
CA THR A 78 1.35 6.23 -2.80
C THR A 78 1.14 7.21 -1.65
N PRO A 79 0.77 6.77 -0.41
CA PRO A 79 0.66 7.69 0.73
C PRO A 79 1.98 7.89 1.51
N LEU A 80 3.09 7.28 1.08
CA LEU A 80 4.33 7.17 1.85
C LEU A 80 5.45 8.04 1.30
N SER A 81 6.06 8.84 2.18
CA SER A 81 7.36 9.45 1.89
C SER A 81 8.44 8.37 1.74
N PRO A 82 9.57 8.65 1.06
CA PRO A 82 10.67 7.69 0.89
C PRO A 82 11.13 7.03 2.20
N MET A 83 11.24 7.83 3.28
CA MET A 83 11.61 7.31 4.60
C MET A 83 10.58 6.31 5.15
N ARG A 84 9.29 6.54 4.90
CA ARG A 84 8.22 5.64 5.36
C ARG A 84 8.12 4.38 4.52
N GLN A 85 8.52 4.42 3.25
CA GLN A 85 8.69 3.22 2.44
C GLN A 85 9.79 2.32 3.01
N LEU A 86 10.89 2.89 3.54
CA LEU A 86 11.89 2.11 4.28
C LEU A 86 11.33 1.49 5.56
N THR A 87 10.46 2.21 6.28
CA THR A 87 9.74 1.63 7.43
C THR A 87 8.86 0.46 7.01
N LEU A 88 8.12 0.59 5.91
CA LEU A 88 7.32 -0.50 5.34
C LEU A 88 8.20 -1.72 5.00
N LEU A 89 9.34 -1.54 4.33
CA LEU A 89 10.29 -2.64 4.05
C LEU A 89 10.71 -3.38 5.32
N SER A 90 11.03 -2.64 6.39
CA SER A 90 11.40 -3.23 7.69
C SER A 90 10.27 -4.10 8.26
N MET A 91 9.04 -3.59 8.23
CA MET A 91 7.86 -4.33 8.68
C MET A 91 7.60 -5.58 7.83
N LEU A 92 7.70 -5.47 6.50
CA LEU A 92 7.57 -6.60 5.58
C LEU A 92 8.61 -7.68 5.93
N LYS A 93 9.87 -7.30 6.15
CA LYS A 93 10.92 -8.27 6.52
C LYS A 93 10.61 -8.96 7.84
N GLN A 94 10.13 -8.23 8.85
CA GLN A 94 9.70 -8.82 10.11
C GLN A 94 8.57 -9.83 9.93
N MET A 95 7.57 -9.52 9.12
CA MET A 95 6.43 -10.42 8.90
C MET A 95 6.78 -11.61 8.02
N THR A 96 7.71 -11.47 7.05
CA THR A 96 8.20 -12.63 6.29
C THR A 96 8.89 -13.67 7.17
N ALA A 97 9.54 -13.24 8.26
CA ALA A 97 10.09 -14.15 9.27
C ALA A 97 9.00 -14.86 10.11
N GLN A 98 7.76 -14.37 10.06
CA GLN A 98 6.57 -14.96 10.68
C GLN A 98 5.69 -15.67 9.65
N GLU A 99 6.32 -16.24 8.61
CA GLU A 99 5.67 -17.02 7.54
C GLU A 99 4.65 -16.22 6.70
N CYS A 100 4.67 -14.89 6.76
CA CYS A 100 3.82 -14.09 5.90
C CYS A 100 4.36 -14.03 4.47
N GLN A 101 3.44 -13.99 3.51
CA GLN A 101 3.71 -13.85 2.09
C GLN A 101 3.13 -12.53 1.58
N PHE A 102 3.85 -11.89 0.67
CA PHE A 102 3.47 -10.61 0.10
C PHE A 102 3.57 -10.66 -1.42
N ILE A 103 2.51 -10.22 -2.10
CA ILE A 103 2.51 -9.90 -3.52
C ILE A 103 2.24 -8.41 -3.62
N ILE A 104 3.20 -7.67 -4.17
CA ILE A 104 3.16 -6.21 -4.19
C ILE A 104 3.26 -5.75 -5.64
N ALA A 105 2.26 -5.01 -6.11
CA ALA A 105 2.37 -4.18 -7.29
C ALA A 105 2.92 -2.81 -6.84
N THR A 106 4.03 -2.39 -7.43
CA THR A 106 4.77 -1.18 -7.01
C THR A 106 5.53 -0.60 -8.19
N HIS A 107 5.58 0.72 -8.25
CA HIS A 107 6.45 1.51 -9.11
C HIS A 107 7.65 2.09 -8.33
N SER A 108 7.62 2.01 -7.00
CA SER A 108 8.69 2.51 -6.14
C SER A 108 9.99 1.70 -6.26
N PRO A 109 11.11 2.33 -6.69
CA PRO A 109 12.45 1.72 -6.62
C PRO A 109 12.83 1.31 -5.19
N ILE A 110 12.33 2.01 -4.18
CA ILE A 110 12.63 1.70 -2.78
C ILE A 110 12.01 0.36 -2.41
N LEU A 111 10.74 0.14 -2.74
CA LEU A 111 10.06 -1.12 -2.42
C LEU A 111 10.59 -2.29 -3.26
N MET A 112 10.89 -2.06 -4.53
CA MET A 112 11.50 -3.07 -5.42
C MET A 112 12.88 -3.54 -4.95
N ALA A 113 13.56 -2.77 -4.08
CA ALA A 113 14.84 -3.14 -3.50
C ALA A 113 14.73 -4.12 -2.32
N PHE A 114 13.55 -4.68 -2.03
CA PHE A 114 13.37 -5.64 -0.93
C PHE A 114 14.28 -6.87 -1.14
N PRO A 115 15.08 -7.25 -0.12
CA PRO A 115 16.04 -8.35 -0.27
C PRO A 115 15.32 -9.70 -0.44
N ASP A 116 15.87 -10.54 -1.31
CA ASP A 116 15.36 -11.89 -1.61
C ASP A 116 13.98 -11.91 -2.30
N ALA A 117 13.46 -10.75 -2.73
CA ALA A 117 12.22 -10.68 -3.50
C ALA A 117 12.41 -11.21 -4.93
N GLN A 118 11.43 -11.97 -5.41
CA GLN A 118 11.31 -12.26 -6.84
C GLN A 118 10.57 -11.10 -7.51
N ILE A 119 11.25 -10.39 -8.41
CA ILE A 119 10.66 -9.28 -9.16
C ILE A 119 10.14 -9.80 -10.50
N LEU A 120 8.87 -9.50 -10.78
CA LEU A 120 8.21 -9.82 -12.05
C LEU A 120 7.93 -8.52 -12.80
N SER A 121 8.49 -8.39 -14.01
CA SER A 121 8.20 -7.27 -14.90
C SER A 121 7.06 -7.61 -15.84
N PHE A 122 6.09 -6.70 -15.91
CA PHE A 122 4.96 -6.73 -16.83
C PHE A 122 5.22 -5.91 -18.10
N ASP A 123 6.43 -5.36 -18.26
CA ASP A 123 6.82 -4.56 -19.44
C ASP A 123 7.02 -5.44 -20.68
N PHE A 124 7.18 -6.76 -20.48
CA PHE A 124 7.37 -7.75 -21.53
C PHE A 124 6.21 -8.75 -21.56
N THR A 125 5.92 -9.27 -22.76
CA THR A 125 5.00 -10.40 -22.95
C THR A 125 5.77 -11.56 -23.57
N PRO A 126 5.89 -12.73 -22.92
CA PRO A 126 5.32 -13.08 -21.60
C PRO A 126 5.99 -12.36 -20.43
N ILE A 127 5.33 -12.35 -19.26
CA ILE A 127 5.88 -11.81 -18.00
C ILE A 127 7.21 -12.51 -17.69
N GLN A 128 8.21 -11.74 -17.26
CA GLN A 128 9.56 -12.25 -16.98
C GLN A 128 10.04 -11.81 -15.61
N THR A 129 10.95 -12.60 -15.03
CA THR A 129 11.73 -12.16 -13.88
C THR A 129 12.77 -11.14 -14.31
N ALA A 130 12.97 -10.10 -13.51
CA ALA A 130 13.96 -9.07 -13.79
C ALA A 130 14.87 -8.83 -12.56
N ALA A 131 16.14 -8.48 -12.81
CA ALA A 131 17.00 -8.03 -11.72
C ALA A 131 16.66 -6.57 -11.35
N TYR A 132 16.82 -6.21 -10.07
CA TYR A 132 16.52 -4.87 -9.57
C TYR A 132 17.25 -3.78 -10.35
N GLU A 133 18.53 -3.99 -10.66
CA GLU A 133 19.38 -3.03 -11.36
C GLU A 133 18.97 -2.79 -12.82
N GLU A 134 18.19 -3.70 -13.40
CA GLU A 134 17.77 -3.67 -14.81
C GLU A 134 16.40 -3.00 -15.00
N LEU A 135 15.65 -2.79 -13.91
CA LEU A 135 14.31 -2.20 -13.98
C LEU A 135 14.37 -0.76 -14.51
N GLU A 136 13.46 -0.42 -15.42
CA GLU A 136 13.36 0.92 -16.00
C GLU A 136 13.23 1.99 -14.90
N HIS A 137 12.34 1.77 -13.94
CA HIS A 137 12.12 2.70 -12.82
C HIS A 137 13.40 2.94 -12.01
N VAL A 138 14.24 1.92 -11.84
CA VAL A 138 15.50 2.01 -11.10
C VAL A 138 16.55 2.74 -11.91
N THR A 139 16.72 2.37 -13.18
CA THR A 139 17.72 2.97 -14.09
C THR A 139 17.40 4.44 -14.37
N LEU A 140 16.15 4.77 -14.68
CA LEU A 140 15.68 6.13 -14.92
C LEU A 140 15.84 7.01 -13.68
N THR A 141 15.34 6.56 -12.52
CA THR A 141 15.45 7.32 -11.26
C THR A 141 16.91 7.58 -10.90
N ARG A 142 17.77 6.56 -11.02
CA ARG A 142 19.22 6.71 -10.76
C ARG A 142 19.86 7.72 -11.69
N SER A 143 19.56 7.66 -12.99
CA SER A 143 20.12 8.57 -13.99
C SER A 143 19.65 10.02 -13.75
N PHE A 144 18.38 10.22 -13.43
CA PHE A 144 17.83 11.53 -13.08
C PHE A 144 18.50 12.12 -11.83
N LEU A 145 18.65 11.34 -10.77
CA LEU A 145 19.29 11.79 -9.53
C LEU A 145 20.79 12.12 -9.72
N ASN A 146 21.47 11.44 -10.63
CA ASN A 146 22.89 11.71 -10.94
C ASN A 146 23.09 13.00 -11.74
N ASN A 147 22.15 13.37 -12.62
CA ASN A 147 22.29 14.55 -13.47
C ASN A 147 20.91 15.15 -13.86
N PRO A 148 20.22 15.82 -12.92
CA PRO A 148 18.87 16.33 -13.19
C PRO A 148 18.84 17.41 -14.28
N ASP A 149 19.87 18.26 -14.35
CA ASP A 149 19.97 19.33 -15.34
C ASP A 149 19.90 18.80 -16.79
N GLN A 150 20.48 17.63 -17.08
CA GLN A 150 20.43 17.03 -18.41
C GLN A 150 19.00 16.74 -18.87
N TYR A 151 18.13 16.32 -17.96
CA TYR A 151 16.73 16.01 -18.23
C TYR A 151 15.89 17.29 -18.31
N LEU A 152 16.15 18.27 -17.45
CA LEU A 152 15.38 19.50 -17.36
C LEU A 152 15.70 20.49 -18.48
N ARG A 153 16.87 20.41 -19.14
CA ARG A 153 17.27 21.28 -20.27
C ARG A 153 16.32 21.26 -21.47
N HIS A 154 15.49 20.23 -21.60
CA HIS A 154 14.58 20.04 -22.73
C HIS A 154 13.10 20.24 -22.37
N LEU A 155 12.81 20.76 -21.17
CA LEU A 155 11.49 21.20 -20.72
C LEU A 155 11.33 22.71 -20.94
#